data_AF-A0A8X6PJ87-F1
#
_entry.id   AF-A0A8X6PJ87-F1
#
_cell.length_a   1.000
_cell.length_b   1.000
_cell.length_c   1.000
_cell.angle_alpha   90.00
_cell.angle_beta   90.00
_cell.angle_gamma   90.00
#
_symmetry.space_group_name_H-M   'P 1'
#
loop_
_entity.id
_entity.type
_entity.pdbx_description
1 polymer ?
#
loop_
_entity_poly.entity_id
_entity_poly.type
_entity_poly.pdbx_seq_one_letter_code
_entity_poly.pdbx_strand_id
1 'polypeptide(L)'
;MYTVRNSPSQISEKNVLVAATLVDLKKKTIPVRILNMDNKPKTMDKGAIIASYEPVVDIVARPQEFSGEQPIHSFLENLEGLNEDQRTALQKLLQEFRNLFSTCDADVGYCNVTQHKINTGDHPPLKQYPRRLPLVRKEEAELLIKEMVDN
;
A
#
# COMPACT_ATOMS: atom_id res chain seq x y z
N MET A 1 15.40 15.84 -7.80
CA MET A 1 14.41 15.92 -6.71
C MET A 1 15.14 15.77 -5.40
N TYR A 2 14.60 16.29 -4.30
CA TYR A 2 15.22 16.18 -2.97
C TYR A 2 14.23 15.56 -2.00
N THR A 3 14.69 14.73 -1.08
CA THR A 3 13.90 14.24 0.06
C THR A 3 14.14 15.15 1.25
N VAL A 4 13.08 15.73 1.78
CA VAL A 4 13.11 16.40 3.09
C VAL A 4 12.91 15.34 4.16
N ARG A 5 13.82 15.27 5.13
CA ARG A 5 13.76 14.36 6.27
C ARG A 5 13.92 15.13 7.57
N ASN A 6 13.44 14.54 8.64
CA ASN A 6 13.47 15.17 9.94
C ASN A 6 14.90 15.36 10.45
N SER A 7 15.17 16.50 11.10
CA SER A 7 16.46 16.73 11.75
C SER A 7 16.50 16.01 13.11
N PRO A 8 17.47 15.12 13.38
CA PRO A 8 17.55 14.39 14.64
C PRO A 8 17.56 15.31 15.88
N SER A 9 18.18 16.48 15.76
CA SER A 9 18.25 17.50 16.82
C SER A 9 16.88 18.05 17.23
N GLN A 10 15.93 18.20 16.30
CA GLN A 10 14.59 18.70 16.64
C GLN A 10 13.66 17.63 17.20
N ILE A 11 13.86 16.37 16.80
CA ILE A 11 13.13 15.24 17.39
C ILE A 11 13.44 15.17 18.88
N SER A 12 14.73 15.23 19.25
CA SER A 12 15.15 15.09 20.65
C SER A 12 14.81 16.32 21.50
N GLU A 13 14.90 17.53 20.95
CA GLU A 13 14.75 18.76 21.75
C GLU A 13 13.31 19.26 21.84
N LYS A 14 12.51 19.08 20.79
CA LYS A 14 11.19 19.72 20.68
C LYS A 14 10.04 18.75 20.45
N ASN A 15 10.24 17.43 20.34
CA ASN A 15 9.14 16.48 20.07
C ASN A 15 8.25 16.93 18.88
N VAL A 16 8.89 17.44 17.83
CA VAL A 16 8.24 17.86 16.59
C VAL A 16 8.74 16.93 15.48
N LEU A 17 7.82 16.40 14.69
CA LEU A 17 8.13 15.57 13.54
C LEU A 17 7.88 16.31 12.24
N VAL A 18 8.79 16.15 11.29
CA VAL A 18 8.61 16.57 9.90
C VAL A 18 8.37 15.33 9.05
N ALA A 19 7.24 15.32 8.32
CA ALA A 19 6.92 14.20 7.43
C ALA A 19 7.89 14.17 6.25
N ALA A 20 8.42 12.98 5.96
CA ALA A 20 9.29 12.79 4.80
C ALA A 20 8.54 13.14 3.51
N THR A 21 9.09 14.06 2.71
CA THR A 21 8.42 14.57 1.52
C THR A 21 9.42 14.75 0.37
N LEU A 22 9.02 14.37 -0.84
CA LEU A 22 9.75 14.68 -2.07
C LEU A 22 9.45 16.10 -2.51
N VAL A 23 10.49 16.91 -2.68
CA VAL A 23 10.36 18.33 -3.01
C VAL A 23 11.27 18.74 -4.17
N ASP A 24 10.86 19.78 -4.88
CA ASP A 24 11.68 20.46 -5.88
C ASP A 24 12.18 21.79 -5.30
N LEU A 25 13.50 21.87 -5.06
CA LEU A 25 14.15 23.06 -4.50
C LEU A 25 14.19 24.24 -5.48
N LYS A 26 13.81 24.06 -6.75
CA LYS A 26 13.66 25.18 -7.70
C LYS A 26 12.49 26.10 -7.34
N LYS A 27 11.58 25.67 -6.47
CA LYS A 27 10.43 26.46 -6.01
C LYS A 27 10.85 27.42 -4.88
N LYS A 28 10.35 28.67 -4.93
CA LYS A 28 10.60 29.69 -3.89
C LYS A 28 10.04 29.33 -2.51
N THR A 29 9.02 28.48 -2.47
CA THR A 29 8.36 28.05 -1.23
C THR A 29 8.09 26.56 -1.30
N ILE A 30 8.44 25.85 -0.24
CA ILE A 30 8.33 24.41 -0.14
C ILE A 30 7.35 24.10 1.01
N PRO A 31 6.17 23.54 0.73
CA PRO A 31 5.26 23.13 1.78
C PRO A 31 5.82 21.90 2.50
N VAL A 32 5.81 21.92 3.82
CA VAL A 32 6.27 20.82 4.69
C VAL A 32 5.16 20.50 5.68
N ARG A 33 4.90 19.22 5.93
CA ARG A 33 3.94 18.77 6.95
C ARG A 33 4.67 18.54 8.26
N ILE A 34 4.15 19.15 9.31
CA ILE A 34 4.73 19.10 10.66
C ILE A 34 3.69 18.48 11.59
N LEU A 35 4.15 17.56 12.45
CA LEU A 35 3.35 16.92 13.48
C LEU A 35 3.94 17.28 14.85
N ASN A 36 3.11 17.85 15.71
CA ASN A 36 3.42 17.98 17.13
C ASN A 36 3.10 16.65 17.82
N MET A 37 4.11 15.99 18.40
CA MET A 37 3.89 14.73 19.13
C MET A 37 3.38 14.94 20.57
N ASP A 38 3.26 16.20 21.00
CA ASP A 38 2.74 16.56 22.32
C ASP A 38 1.33 17.16 22.16
N ASN A 39 0.54 17.12 23.23
CA ASN A 39 -0.78 17.72 23.29
C ASN A 39 -0.72 19.20 23.73
N LYS A 40 0.48 19.73 23.98
CA LYS A 40 0.71 21.15 24.32
C LYS A 40 1.13 21.95 23.08
N PRO A 41 0.67 23.21 22.93
CA PRO A 41 1.12 24.10 21.85
C PRO A 41 2.65 24.27 21.86
N LYS A 42 3.27 24.31 20.67
CA LYS A 42 4.71 24.57 20.50
C LYS A 42 4.96 25.74 19.58
N THR A 43 5.88 26.61 19.98
CA THR A 43 6.30 27.77 19.21
C THR A 43 7.57 27.44 18.43
N MET A 44 7.62 27.90 17.18
CA MET A 44 8.78 27.73 16.31
C MET A 44 9.24 29.10 15.83
N ASP A 45 10.49 29.44 16.14
CA ASP A 45 11.06 30.71 15.75
C ASP A 45 11.43 30.73 14.27
N LYS A 46 11.29 31.90 13.65
CA LYS A 46 11.73 32.12 12.28
C LYS A 46 13.23 31.83 12.18
N GLY A 47 13.61 30.97 11.25
CA GLY A 47 15.00 30.54 11.06
C GLY A 47 15.38 29.26 11.80
N ALA A 48 14.48 28.68 12.59
CA ALA A 48 14.69 27.35 13.15
C ALA A 48 14.88 26.31 12.03
N ILE A 49 15.92 25.48 12.16
CA ILE A 49 16.22 24.39 11.21
C ILE A 49 15.37 23.19 11.59
N ILE A 50 14.37 22.86 10.76
CA ILE A 50 13.36 21.85 11.08
C ILE A 50 13.57 20.48 10.43
N ALA A 51 14.31 20.49 9.34
CA ALA A 51 14.51 19.34 8.51
C ALA A 51 15.82 19.52 7.74
N SER A 52 16.43 18.39 7.40
CA SER A 52 17.49 18.35 6.40
C SER A 52 16.90 17.91 5.06
N TYR A 53 17.63 18.15 3.98
CA TYR A 53 17.28 17.62 2.67
C TYR A 53 18.49 16.95 2.04
N GLU A 54 18.23 15.94 1.22
CA GLU A 54 19.27 15.22 0.48
C GLU A 54 18.81 14.96 -0.97
N PRO A 55 19.73 14.92 -1.95
CA PRO A 55 19.39 14.66 -3.33
C PRO A 55 18.92 13.21 -3.53
N VAL A 56 17.83 13.05 -4.25
CA VAL A 56 17.31 11.73 -4.63
C VAL A 56 18.00 11.30 -5.91
N VAL A 57 18.80 10.25 -5.83
CA VAL A 57 19.59 9.71 -6.94
C VAL A 57 18.78 8.73 -7.78
N ASP A 58 17.86 7.99 -7.15
CA ASP A 58 16.99 7.03 -7.83
C ASP A 58 15.61 6.98 -7.16
N ILE A 59 14.56 6.88 -7.97
CA ILE A 59 13.18 6.66 -7.52
C ILE A 59 12.80 5.27 -8.01
N VAL A 60 13.18 4.27 -7.24
CA VAL A 60 12.73 2.91 -7.47
C VAL A 60 11.30 2.83 -6.95
N ALA A 61 10.34 2.66 -7.86
CA ALA A 61 9.03 2.17 -7.48
C ALA A 61 9.24 0.75 -6.94
N ARG A 62 9.42 0.62 -5.62
CA ARG A 62 9.16 -0.67 -4.99
C ARG A 62 7.66 -0.85 -5.09
N PRO A 63 7.15 -1.89 -5.77
CA PRO A 63 5.87 -2.44 -5.37
C PRO A 63 5.97 -2.60 -3.86
N GLN A 64 4.95 -2.17 -3.13
CA GLN A 64 4.87 -2.52 -1.72
C GLN A 64 5.02 -4.04 -1.68
N GLU A 65 6.21 -4.52 -1.28
CA GLU A 65 6.40 -5.92 -0.97
C GLU A 65 5.54 -6.12 0.26
N PHE A 66 4.27 -6.48 0.02
CA PHE A 66 3.46 -7.10 1.03
C PHE A 66 4.35 -8.22 1.57
N SER A 67 4.64 -8.14 2.86
CA SER A 67 5.39 -9.14 3.59
C SER A 67 4.55 -10.41 3.67
N GLY A 68 4.34 -11.08 2.54
CA GLY A 68 3.75 -12.40 2.40
C GLY A 68 4.74 -13.49 2.80
N GLU A 69 5.59 -13.23 3.79
CA GLU A 69 6.44 -14.26 4.41
C GLU A 69 5.66 -15.06 5.47
N GLN A 70 4.56 -14.52 6.00
CA GLN A 70 3.71 -15.15 7.02
C GLN A 70 2.74 -16.27 6.52
N PRO A 71 2.20 -16.29 5.28
CA PRO A 71 1.16 -17.24 4.89
C PRO A 71 1.67 -18.67 4.65
N ILE A 72 2.91 -18.86 4.17
CA ILE A 72 3.41 -20.22 3.86
C ILE A 72 3.68 -21.02 5.13
N HIS A 73 4.24 -20.38 6.17
CA HIS A 73 4.54 -21.06 7.44
C HIS A 73 3.26 -21.49 8.17
N SER A 74 2.28 -20.59 8.25
CA SER A 74 0.98 -20.88 8.87
C SER A 74 0.17 -21.91 8.07
N PHE A 75 0.26 -21.93 6.74
CA PHE A 75 -0.34 -23.00 5.93
C PHE A 75 0.26 -24.38 6.23
N LEU A 76 1.58 -24.48 6.37
CA LEU A 76 2.28 -25.75 6.65
C LEU A 76 1.99 -26.28 8.06
N GLU A 77 1.84 -25.41 9.05
CA GLU A 77 1.50 -25.79 10.43
C GLU A 77 0.11 -26.43 10.55
N ASN A 78 -0.84 -25.98 9.72
CA ASN A 78 -2.21 -26.48 9.71
C ASN A 78 -2.40 -27.79 8.94
N LEU A 79 -1.36 -28.29 8.24
CA LEU A 79 -1.41 -29.54 7.49
C LEU A 79 -1.06 -30.75 8.38
N GLU A 80 -2.07 -31.58 8.61
CA GLU A 80 -1.92 -32.87 9.30
C GLU A 80 -1.47 -33.98 8.32
N GLY A 81 -0.78 -35.02 8.84
CA GLY A 81 -0.46 -36.23 8.09
C GLY A 81 0.78 -36.16 7.17
N LEU A 82 1.51 -35.05 7.17
CA LEU A 82 2.80 -34.93 6.48
C LEU A 82 3.97 -35.22 7.44
N ASN A 83 4.99 -35.91 6.94
CA ASN A 83 6.27 -36.02 7.64
C ASN A 83 7.16 -34.79 7.40
N GLU A 84 8.26 -34.67 8.15
CA GLU A 84 9.16 -33.51 8.09
C GLU A 84 9.81 -33.32 6.71
N ASP A 85 10.16 -34.41 6.03
CA ASP A 85 10.75 -34.36 4.69
C ASP A 85 9.74 -33.83 3.65
N GLN A 86 8.48 -34.27 3.75
CA GLN A 86 7.38 -33.80 2.91
C GLN A 86 7.05 -32.34 3.19
N ARG A 87 7.06 -31.92 4.46
CA ARG A 87 6.86 -30.51 4.85
C ARG A 87 7.96 -29.63 4.25
N THR A 88 9.20 -30.06 4.34
CA THR A 88 10.35 -29.34 3.77
C THR A 88 10.26 -29.27 2.23
N ALA A 89 9.91 -30.38 1.58
CA ALA A 89 9.73 -30.42 0.12
C ALA A 89 8.58 -29.51 -0.35
N LEU A 90 7.44 -29.53 0.36
CA LEU A 90 6.30 -28.68 0.09
C LEU A 90 6.62 -27.20 0.31
N GLN A 91 7.32 -26.87 1.40
CA GLN A 91 7.79 -25.51 1.66
C GLN A 91 8.65 -24.98 0.50
N LYS A 92 9.61 -25.79 0.05
CA LYS A 92 10.48 -25.44 -1.07
C LYS A 92 9.69 -25.22 -2.36
N LEU A 93 8.71 -26.07 -2.64
CA LEU A 93 7.83 -25.95 -3.81
C LEU A 93 7.00 -24.65 -3.77
N LEU A 94 6.37 -24.36 -2.63
CA LEU A 94 5.55 -23.16 -2.47
C LEU A 94 6.39 -21.88 -2.54
N GLN A 95 7.64 -21.92 -2.07
CA GLN A 95 8.58 -20.81 -2.25
C GLN A 95 9.02 -20.66 -3.71
N GLU A 96 9.32 -21.75 -4.40
CA GLU A 96 9.76 -21.74 -5.80
C GLU A 96 8.67 -21.21 -6.74
N PHE A 97 7.42 -21.60 -6.51
CA PHE A 97 6.27 -21.21 -7.32
C PHE A 97 5.38 -20.17 -6.64
N ARG A 98 5.94 -19.35 -5.74
CA ARG A 98 5.18 -18.35 -4.98
C ARG A 98 4.37 -17.40 -5.87
N ASN A 99 4.91 -17.06 -7.04
CA ASN A 99 4.26 -16.17 -8.01
C ASN A 99 3.06 -16.80 -8.74
N LEU A 100 2.87 -18.13 -8.68
CA LEU A 100 1.75 -18.82 -9.30
C LEU A 100 0.53 -18.92 -8.38
N PHE A 101 0.74 -18.81 -7.07
CA PHE A 101 -0.31 -18.92 -6.07
C PHE A 101 -0.70 -17.52 -5.58
N SER A 102 -1.99 -17.23 -5.56
CA SER A 102 -2.51 -16.07 -4.84
C SER A 102 -2.33 -16.31 -3.34
N THR A 103 -1.66 -15.39 -2.65
CA THR A 103 -1.37 -15.47 -1.21
C THR A 103 -2.27 -14.57 -0.37
N CYS A 104 -2.94 -13.61 -1.00
CA CYS A 104 -3.98 -12.78 -0.39
C CYS A 104 -4.97 -12.26 -1.43
N ASP A 105 -6.10 -11.72 -0.98
CA ASP A 105 -7.17 -11.21 -1.85
C ASP A 105 -6.73 -10.02 -2.72
N ALA A 106 -5.65 -9.33 -2.34
CA ALA A 106 -5.03 -8.27 -3.13
C ALA A 106 -4.14 -8.78 -4.28
N ASP A 107 -3.81 -10.08 -4.33
CA ASP A 107 -3.01 -10.69 -5.39
C ASP A 107 -3.87 -10.94 -6.66
N VAL A 108 -4.41 -9.87 -7.23
CA VAL A 108 -5.24 -9.93 -8.43
C VAL A 108 -4.37 -10.15 -9.67
N GLY A 109 -4.62 -11.23 -10.39
CA GLY A 109 -3.90 -11.55 -11.62
C GLY A 109 -4.20 -10.56 -12.76
N TYR A 110 -3.19 -10.27 -13.58
CA TYR A 110 -3.32 -9.42 -14.77
C TYR A 110 -2.71 -10.11 -16.00
N CYS A 111 -3.46 -10.10 -17.12
CA CYS A 111 -3.02 -10.64 -18.39
C CYS A 111 -3.11 -9.58 -19.47
N ASN A 112 -1.98 -9.26 -20.10
CA ASN A 112 -1.88 -8.29 -21.19
C ASN A 112 -1.94 -8.90 -22.59
N VAL A 113 -1.98 -10.24 -22.70
CA VAL A 113 -1.85 -10.95 -23.99
C VAL A 113 -3.08 -10.78 -24.87
N THR A 114 -4.27 -10.77 -24.27
CA THR A 114 -5.54 -10.70 -24.98
C THR A 114 -6.46 -9.69 -24.33
N GLN A 115 -7.04 -8.81 -25.14
CA GLN A 115 -8.15 -7.96 -24.73
C GLN A 115 -9.43 -8.47 -25.38
N HIS A 116 -10.46 -8.72 -24.56
CA HIS A 116 -11.74 -9.18 -25.05
C HIS A 116 -12.65 -8.00 -25.38
N LYS A 117 -13.30 -8.05 -26.55
CA LYS A 117 -14.34 -7.10 -26.94
C LYS A 117 -15.70 -7.78 -26.83
N ILE A 118 -16.63 -7.16 -26.10
CA ILE A 118 -18.01 -7.60 -26.04
C ILE A 118 -18.75 -7.02 -27.25
N ASN A 119 -19.25 -7.89 -28.14
CA ASN A 119 -20.00 -7.48 -29.33
C ASN A 119 -21.47 -7.29 -28.99
N THR A 120 -21.91 -6.04 -28.82
CA THR A 120 -23.31 -5.69 -28.53
C THR A 120 -24.18 -5.53 -29.80
N GLY A 121 -23.60 -5.63 -31.00
CA GLY A 121 -24.30 -5.35 -32.26
C GLY A 121 -24.84 -3.91 -32.30
N ASP A 122 -26.01 -3.74 -32.91
CA ASP A 122 -26.71 -2.45 -33.01
C ASP A 122 -27.67 -2.19 -31.84
N HIS A 123 -27.57 -2.97 -30.76
CA HIS A 123 -28.48 -2.85 -29.63
C HIS A 123 -28.22 -1.53 -28.86
N PRO A 124 -29.26 -0.72 -28.59
CA PRO A 124 -29.10 0.53 -27.84
C PRO A 124 -28.70 0.26 -26.37
N PRO A 125 -28.01 1.19 -25.70
CA PRO A 125 -27.70 1.05 -24.27
C PRO A 125 -28.96 0.86 -23.41
N LEU A 126 -28.92 -0.11 -22.51
CA LEU A 126 -30.02 -0.37 -21.57
C LEU A 126 -29.72 0.27 -20.21
N LYS A 127 -30.56 1.21 -19.79
CA LYS A 127 -30.51 1.79 -18.44
C LYS A 127 -31.46 1.03 -17.52
N GLN A 128 -30.91 0.36 -16.51
CA GLN A 128 -31.67 -0.28 -15.44
C GLN A 128 -31.44 0.45 -14.12
N TYR A 129 -32.51 0.71 -13.37
CA TYR A 129 -32.39 1.29 -12.04
C TYR A 129 -31.83 0.26 -11.04
N PRO A 130 -30.80 0.59 -10.25
CA PRO A 130 -30.30 -0.30 -9.22
C PRO A 130 -31.40 -0.67 -8.22
N ARG A 131 -31.45 -1.94 -7.82
CA ARG A 131 -32.36 -2.38 -6.75
C ARG A 131 -31.76 -2.00 -5.39
N ARG A 132 -32.63 -1.67 -4.43
CA ARG A 132 -32.21 -1.36 -3.05
C ARG A 132 -31.64 -2.63 -2.39
N LEU A 133 -30.47 -2.50 -1.77
CA LEU A 133 -29.91 -3.54 -0.92
C LEU A 133 -30.58 -3.51 0.46
N PRO A 134 -30.80 -4.67 1.11
CA PRO A 134 -31.19 -4.73 2.52
C PRO A 134 -30.16 -4.01 3.40
N LEU A 135 -30.64 -3.31 4.44
CA LEU A 135 -29.77 -2.51 5.32
C LEU A 135 -28.60 -3.33 5.90
N VAL A 136 -28.88 -4.58 6.28
CA VAL A 136 -27.88 -5.51 6.88
C VAL A 136 -26.69 -5.78 5.95
N ARG A 137 -26.87 -5.72 4.63
CA ARG A 137 -25.80 -6.01 3.65
C ARG A 137 -25.19 -4.77 3.03
N LYS A 138 -25.68 -3.58 3.39
CA LYS A 138 -25.30 -2.33 2.72
C LYS A 138 -23.84 -1.97 3.04
N GLU A 139 -23.45 -2.09 4.31
CA GLU A 139 -22.10 -1.78 4.77
C GLU A 139 -21.05 -2.72 4.16
N GLU A 140 -21.31 -4.04 4.19
CA GLU A 140 -20.45 -5.04 3.55
C GLU A 140 -20.28 -4.79 2.05
N ALA A 141 -21.36 -4.47 1.33
CA ALA A 141 -21.29 -4.14 -0.09
C ALA A 141 -20.48 -2.86 -0.35
N GLU A 142 -20.60 -1.83 0.50
CA GLU A 142 -19.81 -0.61 0.39
C GLU A 142 -18.31 -0.87 0.64
N LEU A 143 -17.96 -1.77 1.56
CA LEU A 143 -16.58 -2.19 1.79
C LEU A 143 -15.99 -2.93 0.58
N LEU A 144 -16.72 -3.91 0.03
CA LEU A 144 -16.26 -4.66 -1.14
C LEU A 144 -16.09 -3.76 -2.37
N ILE A 145 -17.00 -2.80 -2.58
CA ILE A 145 -16.86 -1.83 -3.68
C ILE A 145 -15.61 -0.97 -3.49
N LYS A 146 -15.32 -0.55 -2.25
CA LYS A 146 -14.12 0.22 -1.97
C LYS A 146 -12.85 -0.58 -2.25
N GLU A 147 -12.81 -1.83 -1.82
CA GLU A 147 -11.70 -2.75 -2.09
C GLU A 147 -11.47 -2.93 -3.61
N MET A 148 -12.54 -3.11 -4.39
CA MET A 148 -12.44 -3.22 -5.86
C MET A 148 -11.92 -1.96 -6.55
N VAL A 149 -12.07 -0.78 -5.95
CA VAL A 149 -11.59 0.50 -6.51
C VAL A 149 -10.13 0.78 -6.11
N ASP A 150 -9.74 0.33 -4.92
CA ASP A 150 -8.40 0.52 -4.39
C ASP A 150 -7.37 -0.47 -4.99
N ASN A 151 -7.83 -1.60 -5.54
CA ASN A 151 -7.05 -2.61 -6.29
C ASN A 151 -6.74 -2.18 -7.74
#